data_AF-A0A523EDT8-F1
#
_entry.id   AF-A0A523EDT8-F1
#
_cell.length_a   1.000
_cell.length_b   1.000
_cell.length_c   1.000
_cell.angle_alpha   90.00
_cell.angle_beta   90.00
_cell.angle_gamma   90.00
#
_symmetry.space_group_name_H-M   'P 1'
#
loop_
_entity.id
_entity.type
_entity.pdbx_description
1 polymer ?
#
loop_
_entity_poly.entity_id
_entity_poly.type
_entity_poly.pdbx_seq_one_letter_code
_entity_poly.pdbx_strand_id
1 'polypeptide(L)'
;MLLPFPHLERMNFSYKPHESRLTFGSGCVDELPEEVERLGIARAFVLTKRRELIGDWSVGVFEGAVTHVPHHVAAQAREQAERLLDDAFHERRP
;
A
#
# COMPACT_ATOMS: atom_id res chain seq x y z
N MET A 1 -41.05 -4.62 33.33
CA MET A 1 -39.76 -4.63 34.05
C MET A 1 -39.07 -5.95 33.74
N LEU A 2 -38.11 -5.94 32.82
CA LEU A 2 -37.26 -7.08 32.46
C LEU A 2 -35.84 -6.52 32.35
N LEU A 3 -34.95 -6.91 33.27
CA LEU A 3 -33.54 -6.58 33.18
C LEU A 3 -32.88 -7.48 32.11
N PRO A 4 -32.00 -6.95 31.25
CA PRO A 4 -31.52 -7.65 30.06
C PRO A 4 -30.24 -8.45 30.34
N PHE A 5 -30.10 -9.59 29.66
CA PHE A 5 -28.89 -10.43 29.52
C PHE A 5 -28.29 -11.08 30.79
N PRO A 6 -28.82 -12.25 31.22
CA PRO A 6 -28.33 -12.96 32.41
C PRO A 6 -27.04 -13.77 32.21
N HIS A 7 -26.33 -13.66 31.06
CA HIS A 7 -25.16 -14.51 30.76
C HIS A 7 -23.97 -13.76 30.12
N LEU A 8 -23.58 -12.60 30.65
CA LEU A 8 -22.21 -12.12 30.45
C LEU A 8 -21.27 -12.88 31.41
N GLU A 9 -21.15 -14.18 31.17
CA GLU A 9 -19.97 -14.96 31.54
C GLU A 9 -18.74 -14.13 31.12
N ARG A 10 -17.82 -13.85 32.05
CA ARG A 10 -16.71 -12.87 31.90
C ARG A 10 -16.14 -12.83 30.48
N MET A 11 -16.47 -11.79 29.73
CA MET A 11 -15.98 -11.59 28.37
C MET A 11 -14.51 -11.16 28.43
N ASN A 12 -13.61 -12.13 28.35
CA ASN A 12 -12.16 -11.91 28.32
C ASN A 12 -11.68 -11.89 26.87
N PHE A 13 -11.30 -10.71 26.38
CA PHE A 13 -10.73 -10.54 25.04
C PHE A 13 -9.41 -9.75 25.11
N SER A 14 -8.50 -10.03 24.20
CA SER A 14 -7.28 -9.25 23.99
C SER A 14 -7.30 -8.67 22.58
N TYR A 15 -7.17 -7.36 22.47
CA TYR A 15 -7.11 -6.65 21.20
C TYR A 15 -5.71 -6.06 21.03
N LYS A 16 -5.07 -6.38 19.90
CA LYS A 16 -3.78 -5.83 19.52
C LYS A 16 -3.92 -5.17 18.15
N PRO A 17 -4.09 -3.84 18.07
CA PRO A 17 -4.07 -3.14 16.79
C PRO A 17 -2.68 -3.19 16.16
N HIS A 18 -2.63 -3.18 14.83
CA HIS A 18 -1.41 -2.86 14.11
C HIS A 18 -1.16 -1.36 14.13
N GLU A 19 0.10 -0.95 14.02
CA GLU A 19 0.44 0.44 13.77
C GLU A 19 -0.12 0.84 12.39
N SER A 20 -0.92 1.91 12.37
CA SER A 20 -1.58 2.39 11.15
C SER A 20 -1.51 3.90 11.08
N ARG A 21 -1.22 4.43 9.89
CA ARG A 21 -1.34 5.84 9.56
C ARG A 21 -2.39 6.00 8.47
N LEU A 22 -3.35 6.90 8.67
CA LEU A 22 -4.43 7.17 7.74
C LEU A 22 -4.47 8.67 7.45
N THR A 23 -4.34 9.03 6.19
CA THR A 23 -4.65 10.36 5.67
C THR A 23 -6.00 10.26 4.94
N PHE A 24 -6.99 11.03 5.38
CA PHE A 24 -8.35 10.94 4.84
C PHE A 24 -8.95 12.33 4.68
N GLY A 25 -9.50 12.60 3.50
CA GLY A 25 -10.14 13.86 3.17
C GLY A 25 -10.33 14.01 1.66
N SER A 26 -10.90 15.13 1.24
CA SER A 26 -10.88 15.50 -0.19
C SER A 26 -9.48 15.99 -0.55
N GLY A 27 -8.92 15.53 -1.66
CA GLY A 27 -7.61 15.99 -2.16
C GLY A 27 -6.38 15.36 -1.49
N CYS A 28 -6.54 14.50 -0.48
CA CYS A 28 -5.40 13.91 0.23
C CYS A 28 -4.51 12.99 -0.64
N VAL A 29 -4.95 12.62 -1.85
CA VAL A 29 -4.08 11.92 -2.81
C VAL A 29 -2.95 12.80 -3.31
N ASP A 30 -3.12 14.13 -3.28
CA ASP A 30 -2.12 15.11 -3.68
C ASP A 30 -0.95 15.18 -2.67
N GLU A 31 -1.16 14.67 -1.44
CA GLU A 31 -0.14 14.55 -0.39
C GLU A 31 0.67 13.24 -0.50
N LEU A 32 0.37 12.38 -1.49
CA LEU A 32 1.06 11.10 -1.66
C LEU A 32 2.60 11.26 -1.83
N PRO A 33 3.13 12.26 -2.56
CA PRO A 33 4.54 12.63 -2.53
C PRO A 33 5.16 12.77 -1.14
N GLU A 34 4.49 13.49 -0.24
CA GLU A 34 4.99 13.75 1.13
C GLU A 34 5.02 12.47 1.96
N GLU A 35 4.04 11.57 1.76
CA GLU A 35 4.03 10.27 2.43
C GLU A 35 5.11 9.32 1.91
N VAL A 36 5.43 9.36 0.60
CA VAL A 36 6.55 8.61 0.01
C VAL A 36 7.89 9.10 0.60
N GLU A 37 8.07 10.42 0.71
CA GLU A 37 9.24 11.02 1.36
C GLU A 37 9.34 10.64 2.84
N ARG A 38 8.24 10.74 3.60
CA ARG A 38 8.19 10.37 5.02
C ARG A 38 8.55 8.91 5.27
N LEU A 39 8.21 8.01 4.35
CA LEU A 39 8.56 6.59 4.42
C LEU A 39 10.03 6.31 4.03
N GLY A 40 10.77 7.32 3.57
CA GLY A 40 12.14 7.15 3.09
C GLY A 40 12.23 6.34 1.79
N ILE A 41 11.13 6.27 1.03
CA ILE A 41 11.08 5.53 -0.22
C ILE A 41 11.77 6.36 -1.29
N ALA A 42 12.93 5.89 -1.75
CA ALA A 42 13.64 6.54 -2.85
C ALA A 42 13.05 6.18 -4.22
N ARG A 43 12.41 5.01 -4.32
CA ARG A 43 11.92 4.41 -5.58
C ARG A 43 10.71 3.55 -5.32
N ALA A 44 9.68 3.73 -6.14
CA ALA A 44 8.41 3.04 -6.01
C ALA A 44 7.98 2.46 -7.36
N PHE A 45 7.55 1.20 -7.35
CA PHE A 45 6.80 0.60 -8.44
C PHE A 45 5.32 0.69 -8.13
N VAL A 46 4.53 1.31 -9.01
CA VAL A 46 3.15 1.68 -8.70
C VAL A 46 2.16 0.73 -9.33
N LEU A 47 1.23 0.22 -8.53
CA LEU A 47 0.09 -0.56 -9.01
C LEU A 47 -1.11 0.36 -9.17
N THR A 48 -1.27 0.94 -10.36
CA THR A 48 -2.32 1.94 -10.62
C THR A 48 -2.55 2.09 -12.11
N LYS A 49 -3.63 2.78 -12.48
CA LYS A 49 -3.84 3.31 -13.84
C LYS A 49 -3.46 4.79 -13.98
N ARG A 50 -3.02 5.44 -12.89
CA ARG A 50 -2.70 6.88 -12.82
C ARG A 50 -1.23 7.09 -12.44
N ARG A 51 -0.38 7.39 -13.42
CA ARG A 51 1.09 7.46 -13.25
C ARG A 51 1.53 8.71 -12.48
N GLU A 52 0.75 9.77 -12.59
CA GLU A 52 1.03 11.13 -12.13
C GLU A 52 1.06 11.30 -10.60
N LEU A 53 0.59 10.32 -9.82
CA LEU A 53 0.37 10.46 -8.38
C LEU A 53 1.64 10.48 -7.52
N ILE A 54 2.77 9.96 -8.02
CA ILE A 54 4.03 9.87 -7.25
C ILE A 54 5.24 10.40 -8.01
N GLY A 55 5.02 11.24 -9.03
CA GLY A 55 6.08 11.97 -9.75
C GLY A 55 7.37 11.15 -10.01
N ASP A 56 8.51 11.75 -9.64
CA ASP A 56 9.86 11.23 -9.92
C ASP A 56 10.26 10.02 -9.08
N TRP A 57 9.51 9.67 -8.03
CA TRP A 57 9.78 8.45 -7.26
C TRP A 57 9.36 7.18 -8.01
N SER A 58 8.55 7.32 -9.06
CA SER A 58 8.08 6.18 -9.86
C SER A 58 9.17 5.61 -10.76
N VAL A 59 9.51 4.34 -10.56
CA VAL A 59 10.35 3.59 -11.51
C VAL A 59 9.51 2.91 -12.61
N GLY A 60 8.18 2.96 -12.49
CA GLY A 60 7.27 2.35 -13.44
C GLY A 60 5.90 2.06 -12.85
N VAL A 61 4.97 1.72 -13.73
CA VAL A 61 3.58 1.45 -13.38
C VAL A 61 3.11 0.11 -13.95
N PHE A 62 2.35 -0.63 -13.13
CA PHE A 62 1.60 -1.81 -13.52
C PHE A 62 0.10 -1.49 -13.59
N GLU A 63 -0.44 -1.52 -14.80
CA GLU A 63 -1.85 -1.21 -15.07
C GLU A 63 -2.75 -2.47 -15.14
N GLY A 64 -2.15 -3.65 -15.01
CA GLY A 64 -2.82 -4.96 -15.16
C GLY A 64 -3.55 -5.48 -13.93
N ALA A 65 -3.71 -4.65 -12.88
CA ALA A 65 -4.39 -5.07 -11.66
C ALA A 65 -5.87 -5.37 -11.94
N VAL A 66 -6.31 -6.57 -11.54
CA VAL A 66 -7.70 -7.05 -11.72
C VAL A 66 -8.28 -7.57 -10.41
N THR A 67 -9.61 -7.60 -10.32
CA THR A 67 -10.33 -8.16 -9.18
C THR A 67 -9.99 -9.63 -8.98
N HIS A 68 -10.04 -10.09 -7.72
CA HIS A 68 -9.64 -11.44 -7.28
C HIS A 68 -8.15 -11.81 -7.47
N VAL A 69 -7.34 -10.92 -8.05
CA VAL A 69 -5.87 -11.03 -8.13
C VAL A 69 -5.39 -12.45 -8.50
N PRO A 70 -5.67 -12.93 -9.73
CA PRO A 70 -5.18 -14.23 -10.18
C PRO A 70 -3.67 -14.34 -10.01
N HIS A 71 -3.18 -15.53 -9.63
CA HIS A 71 -1.76 -15.75 -9.36
C HIS A 71 -0.84 -15.29 -10.50
N HIS A 72 -1.21 -15.54 -11.76
CA HIS A 72 -0.40 -15.14 -12.91
C HIS A 72 -0.25 -13.61 -13.04
N VAL A 73 -1.28 -12.83 -12.65
CA VAL A 73 -1.23 -11.37 -12.67
C VAL A 73 -0.28 -10.86 -11.58
N ALA A 74 -0.36 -11.44 -10.37
CA ALA A 74 0.56 -11.09 -9.28
C ALA A 74 2.00 -11.46 -9.62
N ALA A 75 2.23 -12.62 -10.22
CA ALA A 75 3.54 -13.06 -10.67
C ALA A 75 4.14 -12.11 -11.72
N GLN A 76 3.33 -11.69 -12.71
CA GLN A 76 3.75 -10.74 -13.74
C GLN A 76 4.11 -9.36 -13.13
N ALA A 77 3.29 -8.85 -12.21
CA ALA A 77 3.57 -7.60 -11.53
C ALA A 77 4.88 -7.68 -10.73
N ARG A 78 5.13 -8.81 -10.06
CA ARG A 78 6.35 -9.04 -9.28
C ARG A 78 7.59 -9.08 -10.16
N GLU A 79 7.56 -9.85 -11.25
CA GLU A 79 8.69 -9.95 -12.20
C GLU A 79 9.04 -8.57 -12.77
N GLN A 80 8.04 -7.77 -13.14
CA GLN A 80 8.25 -6.41 -13.62
C GLN A 80 8.81 -5.48 -12.54
N ALA A 81 8.33 -5.61 -11.29
CA ALA A 81 8.85 -4.84 -10.16
C ALA A 81 10.31 -5.17 -9.87
N GLU A 82 10.68 -6.45 -9.82
CA GLU A 82 12.05 -6.91 -9.59
C GLU A 82 12.99 -6.31 -10.63
N ARG A 83 12.66 -6.44 -11.92
CA ARG A 83 13.48 -5.87 -13.00
C ARG A 83 13.66 -4.36 -12.87
N LEU A 84 12.57 -3.61 -12.68
CA LEU A 84 12.64 -2.14 -12.68
C LEU A 84 13.29 -1.58 -11.41
N LEU A 85 13.08 -2.23 -10.26
CA LEU A 85 13.73 -1.82 -9.03
C LEU A 85 15.23 -2.13 -9.09
N ASP A 86 15.63 -3.29 -9.61
CA ASP A 86 17.04 -3.66 -9.80
C ASP A 86 17.75 -2.73 -10.80
N ASP A 87 17.15 -2.49 -11.97
CA ASP A 87 17.67 -1.55 -12.98
C ASP A 87 17.94 -0.19 -12.32
N ALA A 88 16.96 0.30 -11.57
CA ALA A 88 17.12 1.55 -10.86
C ALA A 88 18.24 1.44 -9.81
N PHE A 89 18.29 0.40 -8.97
CA PHE A 89 19.37 0.19 -7.98
C PHE A 89 20.77 0.33 -8.60
N HIS A 90 20.96 -0.15 -9.83
CA HIS A 90 22.23 -0.06 -10.54
C HIS A 90 22.57 1.33 -11.11
N GLU A 91 21.58 2.18 -11.43
CA GLU A 91 21.80 3.57 -11.88
C GLU A 91 22.31 4.52 -10.78
N ARG A 92 22.27 4.11 -9.50
CA ARG A 92 22.82 4.85 -8.36
C ARG A 92 24.07 4.18 -7.77
N ARG A 93 25.03 3.78 -8.60
CA ARG A 93 26.42 3.69 -8.13
C ARG A 93 27.13 5.04 -8.30
N PRO A 94 27.78 5.59 -7.25
CA PRO A 94 28.77 6.64 -7.45
C PRO A 94 29.92 6.15 -8.34
#